data_AF-A0A2R6J5R7-F1
#
_entry.id   AF-A0A2R6J5R7-F1
#
_cell.length_a   1.000
_cell.length_b   1.000
_cell.length_c   1.000
_cell.angle_alpha   90.00
_cell.angle_beta   90.00
_cell.angle_gamma   90.00
#
_symmetry.space_group_name_H-M   'P 1'
#
loop_
_entity.id
_entity.type
_entity.pdbx_description
1 polymer ?
#
loop_
_entity_poly.entity_id
_entity_poly.type
_entity_poly.pdbx_seq_one_letter_code
_entity_poly.pdbx_strand_id
1 'polypeptide(L)'
;MRLFRSSGVIGIAADALEFALEASEDAHPNEYMGLLRGEDARKLGLDRDGTVITDVLVIPGTESNPVSATMKTSMIPNDRRSSGSVHSHPNGVLRPSDADLATFGKGSVHIIIGYPYRRDDWQAFDRKGEPRDLPVLDVDLPEDSFFDFTQADIDAELREESGQDR
;
A
#
# COMPACT_ATOMS: atom_id res chain seq x y z
N MET A 1 33.17 -4.73 5.02
CA MET A 1 31.71 -4.81 5.20
C MET A 1 31.06 -3.74 4.33
N ARG A 2 30.43 -4.14 3.21
CA ARG A 2 29.77 -3.21 2.29
C ARG A 2 28.39 -2.91 2.88
N LEU A 3 28.15 -1.69 3.34
CA LEU A 3 26.82 -1.23 3.72
C LEU A 3 25.91 -1.38 2.49
N PHE A 4 24.99 -2.33 2.52
CA PHE A 4 23.88 -2.37 1.58
C PHE A 4 23.02 -1.13 1.86
N ARG A 5 23.28 -0.04 1.14
CA ARG A 5 22.24 0.98 0.97
C ARG A 5 21.09 0.26 0.29
N SER A 6 19.95 0.12 0.95
CA SER A 6 18.72 -0.26 0.26
C SER A 6 18.54 0.75 -0.86
N SER A 7 18.73 0.31 -2.10
CA SER A 7 18.22 0.99 -3.28
C SER A 7 16.75 1.34 -2.99
N GLY A 8 16.41 2.63 -3.06
CA GLY A 8 15.10 3.11 -2.63
C GLY A 8 13.94 2.57 -3.48
N VAL A 9 12.74 3.05 -3.23
CA VAL A 9 11.60 2.75 -4.11
C VAL A 9 11.86 3.33 -5.49
N ILE A 10 11.73 2.47 -6.51
CA ILE A 10 12.06 2.76 -7.90
C ILE A 10 10.85 2.85 -8.84
N GLY A 11 9.68 2.41 -8.38
CA GLY A 11 8.45 2.41 -9.15
C GLY A 11 7.32 1.66 -8.44
N ILE A 12 6.15 1.66 -9.06
CA ILE A 12 4.95 0.93 -8.67
C ILE A 12 4.51 0.04 -9.84
N ALA A 13 4.12 -1.20 -9.56
CA ALA A 13 3.55 -2.10 -10.55
C ALA A 13 2.22 -1.52 -11.06
N ALA A 14 1.95 -1.65 -12.36
CA ALA A 14 0.72 -1.16 -12.97
C ALA A 14 -0.53 -1.69 -12.25
N ASP A 15 -0.58 -3.00 -12.01
CA ASP A 15 -1.70 -3.67 -11.34
C ASP A 15 -1.90 -3.17 -9.91
N ALA A 16 -0.82 -2.86 -9.18
CA ALA A 16 -0.91 -2.32 -7.82
C ALA A 16 -1.51 -0.91 -7.79
N LEU A 17 -1.17 -0.08 -8.79
CA LEU A 17 -1.76 1.24 -8.93
C LEU A 17 -3.23 1.15 -9.36
N GLU A 18 -3.55 0.26 -10.29
CA GLU A 18 -4.92 0.01 -10.76
C GLU A 18 -5.83 -0.42 -9.61
N PHE A 19 -5.39 -1.40 -8.82
CA PHE A 19 -6.09 -1.80 -7.61
C PHE A 19 -6.32 -0.63 -6.64
N ALA A 20 -5.33 0.24 -6.44
CA ALA A 20 -5.46 1.40 -5.56
C ALA A 20 -6.50 2.41 -6.08
N LEU A 21 -6.56 2.62 -7.39
CA LEU A 21 -7.53 3.49 -8.05
C LEU A 21 -8.95 2.95 -7.90
N GLU A 22 -9.16 1.66 -8.20
CA GLU A 22 -10.46 0.99 -8.05
C GLU A 22 -10.92 0.99 -6.59
N ALA A 23 -10.04 0.64 -5.65
CA ALA A 23 -10.37 0.68 -4.22
C ALA A 23 -10.72 2.10 -3.72
N SER A 24 -10.13 3.13 -4.33
CA SER A 24 -10.45 4.53 -4.05
C SER A 24 -11.82 4.94 -4.60
N GLU A 25 -12.18 4.44 -5.78
CA GLU A 25 -13.50 4.65 -6.38
C GLU A 25 -14.59 3.94 -5.56
N ASP A 26 -14.36 2.69 -5.16
CA ASP A 26 -15.29 1.90 -4.33
C ASP A 26 -15.52 2.50 -2.94
N ALA A 27 -14.49 3.15 -2.36
CA ALA A 27 -14.59 3.80 -1.07
C ALA A 27 -15.37 5.13 -1.12
N HIS A 28 -15.59 5.71 -2.31
CA HIS A 28 -16.24 7.01 -2.48
C HIS A 28 -17.66 7.01 -1.85
N PRO A 29 -18.06 8.05 -1.09
CA PRO A 29 -17.40 9.36 -0.91
C PRO A 29 -16.44 9.43 0.28
N ASN A 30 -16.03 8.31 0.87
CA ASN A 30 -15.07 8.28 1.98
C ASN A 30 -13.63 8.21 1.46
N GLU A 31 -12.67 8.62 2.30
CA GLU A 31 -11.26 8.41 2.00
C GLU A 31 -10.88 6.93 2.15
N TYR A 32 -10.37 6.34 1.07
CA TYR A 32 -9.60 5.11 1.10
C TYR A 32 -8.24 5.34 1.76
N MET A 33 -7.73 4.34 2.47
CA MET A 33 -6.38 4.34 3.05
C MET A 33 -5.82 2.91 3.11
N GLY A 34 -4.58 2.76 2.68
CA GLY A 34 -3.85 1.51 2.65
C GLY A 34 -2.34 1.69 2.85
N LEU A 35 -1.66 0.57 3.07
CA LEU A 35 -0.19 0.54 3.19
C LEU A 35 0.44 -0.03 1.92
N LEU A 36 1.50 0.63 1.47
CA LEU A 36 2.26 0.19 0.31
C LEU A 36 3.29 -0.85 0.73
N ARG A 37 3.28 -1.99 0.04
CA ARG A 37 4.29 -3.03 0.15
C ARG A 37 5.01 -3.16 -1.19
N GLY A 38 6.29 -3.51 -1.12
CA GLY A 38 7.07 -3.76 -2.32
C GLY A 38 8.02 -4.93 -2.20
N GLU A 39 8.43 -5.44 -3.35
CA GLU A 39 9.39 -6.53 -3.52
C GLU A 39 10.70 -6.00 -4.13
N ASP A 40 11.78 -6.77 -3.96
CA ASP A 40 13.08 -6.45 -4.59
C ASP A 40 12.91 -6.54 -6.12
N ALA A 41 13.32 -5.49 -6.82
CA ALA A 41 13.23 -5.38 -8.28
C ALA A 41 13.82 -6.60 -9.01
N ARG A 42 14.88 -7.21 -8.46
CA ARG A 42 15.52 -8.40 -9.04
C ARG A 42 14.64 -9.65 -8.95
N LYS A 43 13.76 -9.75 -7.94
CA LYS A 43 12.77 -10.84 -7.86
C LYS A 43 11.70 -10.73 -8.95
N LEU A 44 11.46 -9.52 -9.44
CA LEU A 44 10.53 -9.21 -10.53
C LEU A 44 11.21 -9.22 -11.91
N GLY A 45 12.43 -9.78 -12.01
CA GLY A 45 13.16 -9.89 -13.28
C GLY A 45 13.77 -8.58 -13.80
N LEU A 46 13.78 -7.50 -13.00
CA LEU A 46 14.41 -6.24 -13.42
C LEU A 46 15.93 -6.27 -13.21
N ASP A 47 16.68 -5.85 -14.23
CA ASP A 47 18.15 -5.71 -14.18
C ASP A 47 18.60 -4.40 -13.50
N ARG A 48 18.05 -4.13 -12.30
CA ARG A 48 18.40 -2.97 -11.47
C ARG A 48 18.08 -3.25 -10.01
N ASP A 49 18.88 -2.65 -9.12
CA ASP A 49 18.60 -2.68 -7.68
C ASP A 49 17.47 -1.68 -7.34
N GLY A 50 16.53 -2.08 -6.48
CA GLY A 50 15.43 -1.22 -6.04
C GLY A 50 14.32 -1.98 -5.36
N THR A 51 13.35 -1.24 -4.84
CA THR A 51 12.05 -1.80 -4.42
C THR A 51 10.98 -1.33 -5.39
N VAL A 52 10.20 -2.26 -5.91
CA VAL A 52 8.99 -1.97 -6.70
C VAL A 52 7.80 -2.16 -5.76
N ILE A 53 6.89 -1.18 -5.70
CA ILE A 53 5.63 -1.34 -4.97
C ILE A 53 4.78 -2.33 -5.76
N THR A 54 4.38 -3.42 -5.12
CA THR A 54 3.65 -4.53 -5.76
C THR A 54 2.26 -4.72 -5.16
N ASP A 55 2.01 -4.23 -3.95
CA ASP A 55 0.75 -4.48 -3.26
C ASP A 55 0.31 -3.27 -2.44
N VAL A 56 -1.02 -3.14 -2.32
CA VAL A 56 -1.68 -2.25 -1.37
C VAL A 56 -2.41 -3.10 -0.33
N LEU A 57 -1.98 -2.98 0.93
CA LEU A 57 -2.59 -3.68 2.04
C LEU A 57 -3.71 -2.83 2.64
N VAL A 58 -4.93 -3.34 2.59
CA VAL A 58 -6.05 -2.81 3.38
C VAL A 58 -5.90 -3.29 4.80
N ILE A 59 -5.85 -2.37 5.77
CA ILE A 59 -5.76 -2.75 7.18
C ILE A 59 -7.17 -2.83 7.77
N PRO A 60 -7.57 -4.00 8.31
CA PRO A 60 -8.85 -4.15 9.00
C PRO A 60 -9.03 -3.11 10.11
N GLY A 61 -10.25 -2.61 10.30
CA GLY A 61 -10.54 -1.62 11.36
C GLY A 61 -10.01 -0.20 11.09
N THR A 62 -9.72 0.13 9.83
CA THR A 62 -9.49 1.51 9.40
C THR A 62 -10.80 2.30 9.53
N GLU A 63 -10.77 3.39 10.31
CA GLU A 63 -11.92 4.29 10.43
C GLU A 63 -11.81 5.36 9.34
N SER A 64 -12.65 5.25 8.32
CA SER A 64 -12.68 6.16 7.17
C SER A 64 -13.91 7.07 7.21
N ASN A 65 -13.72 8.32 6.80
CA ASN A 65 -14.78 9.29 6.55
C ASN A 65 -14.38 10.16 5.32
N PRO A 66 -15.22 11.10 4.84
CA PRO A 66 -14.95 11.86 3.62
C PRO A 66 -13.72 12.77 3.62
N VAL A 67 -13.07 12.98 4.77
CA VAL A 67 -11.95 13.93 4.93
C VAL A 67 -10.76 13.36 5.70
N SER A 68 -10.84 12.10 6.14
CA SER A 68 -9.76 11.43 6.85
C SER A 68 -9.98 9.92 6.90
N ALA A 69 -8.90 9.16 6.91
CA ALA A 69 -8.88 7.75 7.29
C ALA A 69 -7.77 7.49 8.33
N THR A 70 -8.11 6.84 9.44
CA THR A 70 -7.16 6.58 10.54
C THR A 70 -6.95 5.08 10.74
N MET A 71 -5.68 4.66 10.82
CA MET A 71 -5.28 3.26 10.98
C MET A 71 -4.65 3.02 12.36
N LYS A 72 -4.92 1.87 12.97
CA LYS A 72 -4.21 1.44 14.20
C LYS A 72 -2.91 0.75 13.81
N THR A 73 -1.77 1.38 14.13
CA THR A 73 -0.43 0.89 13.80
C THR A 73 -0.09 -0.49 14.40
N SER A 74 -0.84 -0.96 15.40
CA SER A 74 -0.68 -2.30 16.00
C SER A 74 -1.10 -3.45 15.08
N MET A 75 -1.85 -3.17 14.02
CA MET A 75 -2.32 -4.17 13.05
C MET A 75 -1.42 -4.29 11.80
N ILE A 76 -0.29 -3.57 11.78
CA ILE A 76 0.67 -3.62 10.66
C ILE A 76 1.53 -4.89 10.80
N PRO A 77 1.54 -5.80 9.80
CA PRO A 77 2.36 -7.00 9.84
C PRO A 77 3.85 -6.68 10.04
N ASN A 78 4.50 -7.39 10.96
CA ASN A 78 5.85 -7.09 11.44
C ASN A 78 6.97 -7.42 10.42
N ASP A 79 6.67 -8.20 9.38
CA ASP A 79 7.68 -8.88 8.55
C ASP A 79 7.88 -8.28 7.15
N ARG A 80 7.22 -7.17 6.81
CA ARG A 80 7.23 -6.66 5.44
C ARG A 80 7.61 -5.18 5.42
N ARG A 81 8.63 -4.85 4.61
CA ARG A 81 9.16 -3.49 4.46
C ARG A 81 8.08 -2.58 3.88
N SER A 82 7.24 -2.01 4.74
CA SER A 82 6.28 -0.99 4.37
C SER A 82 7.04 0.14 3.65
N SER A 83 6.70 0.32 2.38
CA SER A 83 7.33 1.31 1.50
C SER A 83 6.69 2.69 1.69
N GLY A 84 5.48 2.73 2.26
CA GLY A 84 4.78 3.90 2.80
C GLY A 84 3.27 3.72 2.76
N SER A 85 2.51 4.75 2.41
CA SER A 85 1.04 4.75 2.45
C SER A 85 0.40 5.20 1.14
N VAL A 86 -0.85 4.83 0.93
CA VAL A 86 -1.71 5.37 -0.13
C VAL A 86 -3.06 5.74 0.45
N HIS A 87 -3.60 6.87 0.04
CA HIS A 87 -4.96 7.26 0.40
C HIS A 87 -5.62 8.08 -0.71
N SER A 88 -6.94 8.20 -0.64
CA SER A 88 -7.72 8.92 -1.64
C SER A 88 -8.30 10.22 -1.10
N HIS A 89 -8.37 11.26 -1.93
CA HIS A 89 -9.09 12.51 -1.69
C HIS A 89 -10.36 12.56 -2.57
N PRO A 90 -11.56 12.35 -2.00
CA PRO A 90 -12.84 12.41 -2.73
C PRO A 90 -13.14 13.76 -3.40
N ASN A 91 -12.44 14.83 -2.97
CA ASN A 91 -12.55 16.16 -3.54
C ASN A 91 -11.64 16.40 -4.77
N GLY A 92 -10.78 15.41 -5.13
CA GLY A 92 -9.88 15.47 -6.29
C GLY A 92 -8.59 16.27 -6.08
N VAL A 93 -8.38 16.87 -4.92
CA VAL A 93 -7.14 17.61 -4.62
C VAL A 93 -6.02 16.60 -4.39
N LEU A 94 -4.88 16.76 -5.07
CA LEU A 94 -3.72 15.87 -4.89
C LEU A 94 -2.71 16.41 -3.88
N ARG A 95 -3.02 17.50 -3.18
CA ARG A 95 -2.10 18.14 -2.23
C ARG A 95 -2.29 17.56 -0.83
N PRO A 96 -1.23 17.11 -0.15
CA PRO A 96 -1.34 16.63 1.22
C PRO A 96 -1.85 17.75 2.15
N SER A 97 -2.74 17.39 3.06
CA SER A 97 -3.13 18.18 4.22
C SER A 97 -2.10 18.04 5.36
N ASP A 98 -2.20 18.88 6.39
CA ASP A 98 -1.36 18.76 7.59
C ASP A 98 -1.58 17.41 8.31
N ALA A 99 -2.78 16.84 8.22
CA ALA A 99 -3.10 15.51 8.76
C ALA A 99 -2.45 14.38 7.96
N ASP A 100 -2.38 14.53 6.63
CA ASP A 100 -1.68 13.58 5.76
C ASP A 100 -0.18 13.56 6.08
N LEU A 101 0.43 14.74 6.21
CA LEU A 101 1.85 14.89 6.57
C LEU A 101 2.17 14.24 7.93
N ALA A 102 1.25 14.31 8.88
CA ALA A 102 1.40 13.62 10.17
C ALA A 102 1.39 12.09 10.03
N THR A 103 0.68 11.57 9.03
CA THR A 103 0.56 10.13 8.72
C THR A 103 1.74 9.60 7.89
N PHE A 104 2.48 10.47 7.18
CA PHE A 104 3.61 10.07 6.32
C PHE A 104 4.75 9.37 7.10
N GLY A 105 4.81 9.47 8.43
CA GLY A 105 5.50 8.49 9.28
C GLY A 105 6.92 8.09 8.84
N LYS A 106 7.18 6.77 8.73
CA LYS A 106 8.49 6.19 8.37
C LYS A 106 8.61 5.69 6.93
N GLY A 107 7.52 5.71 6.17
CA GLY A 107 7.50 5.30 4.76
C GLY A 107 8.46 6.13 3.92
N SER A 108 8.82 5.64 2.74
CA SER A 108 9.68 6.37 1.78
C SER A 108 8.90 6.99 0.63
N VAL A 109 7.65 6.56 0.42
CA VAL A 109 6.76 7.01 -0.66
C VAL A 109 5.33 7.04 -0.12
N HIS A 110 4.61 8.14 -0.35
CA HIS A 110 3.21 8.32 0.00
C HIS A 110 2.42 8.70 -1.25
N ILE A 111 1.32 8.01 -1.54
CA ILE A 111 0.51 8.24 -2.73
C ILE A 111 -0.82 8.87 -2.33
N ILE A 112 -1.20 9.95 -3.00
CA ILE A 112 -2.55 10.52 -2.91
C ILE A 112 -3.24 10.29 -4.25
N ILE A 113 -4.46 9.75 -4.20
CA ILE A 113 -5.31 9.53 -5.37
C ILE A 113 -6.50 10.48 -5.30
N GLY A 114 -6.78 11.24 -6.35
CA GLY A 114 -7.88 12.20 -6.42
C GLY A 114 -9.07 11.65 -7.20
N TYR A 115 -10.29 12.04 -6.82
CA TYR A 115 -11.43 11.97 -7.73
C TYR A 115 -11.13 12.72 -9.05
N PRO A 116 -11.49 12.20 -10.24
CA PRO A 116 -12.35 11.03 -10.51
C PRO A 116 -11.62 9.69 -10.68
N TYR A 117 -10.48 9.47 -10.00
CA TYR A 117 -9.79 8.18 -9.91
C TYR A 117 -9.32 7.62 -11.25
N ARG A 118 -9.02 8.48 -12.23
CA ARG A 118 -8.46 8.05 -13.50
C ARG A 118 -7.00 7.69 -13.34
N ARG A 119 -6.46 7.03 -14.37
CA ARG A 119 -5.06 6.56 -14.46
C ARG A 119 -4.00 7.59 -14.05
N ASP A 120 -4.26 8.89 -14.28
CA ASP A 120 -3.33 9.98 -13.99
C ASP A 120 -3.76 10.85 -12.79
N ASP A 121 -4.87 10.52 -12.11
CA ASP A 121 -5.41 11.29 -10.99
C ASP A 121 -4.73 10.89 -9.66
N TRP A 122 -3.40 10.88 -9.64
CA TRP A 122 -2.63 10.54 -8.43
C TRP A 122 -1.28 11.25 -8.42
N GLN A 123 -0.69 11.37 -7.23
CA GLN A 123 0.65 11.93 -7.05
C GLN A 123 1.38 11.22 -5.92
N ALA A 124 2.67 10.94 -6.13
CA ALA A 124 3.56 10.45 -5.09
C ALA A 124 4.30 11.59 -4.38
N PHE A 125 4.54 11.39 -3.09
CA PHE A 125 5.20 12.32 -2.20
C PHE A 125 6.28 11.62 -1.39
N ASP A 126 7.31 12.38 -1.02
CA ASP A 126 8.25 11.96 0.01
C ASP A 126 7.69 12.22 1.43
N ARG A 127 8.51 11.92 2.44
CA ARG A 127 8.15 12.08 3.86
C ARG A 127 7.90 13.52 4.30
N LYS A 128 8.32 14.50 3.51
CA LYS A 128 8.12 15.93 3.78
C LYS A 128 6.90 16.48 3.04
N GLY A 129 6.22 15.65 2.23
CA GLY A 129 5.15 16.11 1.36
C GLY A 129 5.63 16.77 0.08
N GLU A 130 6.91 16.58 -0.29
CA GLU A 130 7.42 17.09 -1.55
C GLU A 130 7.06 16.11 -2.68
N PRO A 131 6.52 16.59 -3.81
CA PRO A 131 6.24 15.76 -4.97
C PRO A 131 7.46 14.96 -5.41
N ARG A 132 7.25 13.69 -5.75
CA ARG A 132 8.29 12.78 -6.22
C ARG A 132 7.80 11.99 -7.42
N ASP A 133 8.70 11.78 -8.38
CA ASP A 133 8.46 10.87 -9.50
C ASP A 133 8.42 9.41 -9.03
N LEU A 134 7.37 8.70 -9.43
CA LEU A 134 7.19 7.28 -9.20
C LEU A 134 6.79 6.62 -10.53
N PRO A 135 7.73 5.98 -11.26
CA PRO A 135 7.40 5.29 -12.51
C PRO A 135 6.39 4.17 -12.30
N VAL A 136 5.39 4.10 -13.18
CA VAL A 136 4.54 2.92 -13.32
C VAL A 136 5.29 1.89 -14.15
N LEU A 137 5.48 0.70 -13.60
CA LEU A 137 6.24 -0.39 -14.19
C LEU A 137 5.29 -1.52 -14.59
N ASP A 138 5.47 -2.01 -15.80
CA ASP A 138 4.84 -3.24 -16.27
C ASP A 138 5.73 -4.42 -15.85
N VAL A 139 5.31 -5.13 -14.81
CA VAL A 139 6.05 -6.24 -14.19
C VAL A 139 5.09 -7.37 -13.89
N ASP A 140 5.51 -8.61 -14.19
CA ASP A 140 4.74 -9.79 -13.84
C ASP A 140 4.79 -9.99 -12.32
N LEU A 141 3.65 -9.79 -11.65
CA LEU A 141 3.50 -10.07 -10.23
C LEU A 141 3.33 -11.60 -10.06
N PRO A 142 4.12 -12.25 -9.19
CA PRO A 142 3.92 -13.67 -8.93
C PRO A 142 2.54 -13.89 -8.28
N GLU A 143 1.69 -14.68 -8.93
CA GLU A 143 0.29 -14.95 -8.54
C GLU A 143 0.14 -15.57 -7.13
N ASP A 144 1.21 -16.13 -6.55
CA ASP A 144 1.16 -17.05 -5.41
C ASP A 144 1.43 -16.45 -4.01
N SER A 145 1.45 -15.13 -3.81
CA SER A 145 1.84 -14.55 -2.49
C SER A 145 0.79 -13.70 -1.77
N PHE A 146 -0.44 -13.66 -2.27
CA PHE A 146 -1.49 -12.80 -1.71
C PHE A 146 -2.14 -13.37 -0.43
N PHE A 147 -2.08 -14.69 -0.25
CA PHE A 147 -2.49 -15.35 0.98
C PHE A 147 -1.34 -16.26 1.43
N ASP A 148 -0.67 -15.88 2.52
CA ASP A 148 0.15 -16.83 3.30
C ASP A 148 -0.74 -17.82 4.09
N PHE A 149 -2.05 -17.83 3.78
CA PHE A 149 -3.04 -18.74 4.31
C PHE A 149 -3.37 -19.74 3.22
N THR A 150 -2.93 -20.97 3.42
CA THR A 150 -3.48 -22.10 2.68
C THR A 150 -4.87 -22.41 3.22
N GLN A 151 -5.70 -23.10 2.43
CA GLN A 151 -6.97 -23.63 2.93
C GLN A 151 -6.77 -24.51 4.19
N ALA A 152 -5.60 -25.12 4.33
CA ALA A 152 -5.24 -25.90 5.51
C ALA A 152 -5.05 -25.03 6.78
N ASP A 153 -4.59 -23.79 6.64
CA ASP A 153 -4.43 -22.86 7.78
C ASP A 153 -5.79 -22.38 8.30
N ILE A 154 -6.71 -22.06 7.38
CA ILE A 154 -8.10 -21.69 7.70
C ILE A 154 -8.83 -22.86 8.39
N ASP A 155 -8.66 -24.07 7.85
CA ASP A 155 -9.26 -25.28 8.41
C ASP A 155 -8.68 -25.63 9.80
N ALA A 156 -7.42 -25.30 10.07
CA ALA A 156 -6.79 -25.50 11.37
C ALA A 156 -7.34 -24.54 12.43
N GLU A 157 -7.47 -23.26 12.10
CA GLU A 157 -8.01 -22.23 12.99
C GLU A 157 -9.49 -22.50 13.35
N LEU A 158 -10.32 -22.87 12.36
CA LEU A 158 -11.72 -23.23 12.60
C LEU A 158 -11.89 -24.47 13.50
N ARG A 159 -10.95 -25.41 13.45
CA ARG A 159 -10.96 -26.59 14.33
C ARG A 159 -10.57 -26.25 15.77
N GLU A 160 -9.64 -25.31 15.97
CA GLU A 160 -9.25 -24.85 17.29
C GLU A 160 -10.37 -24.05 18.00
N GLU A 161 -11.14 -23.24 17.26
CA GLU A 161 -12.32 -22.54 17.82
C GLU A 161 -13.47 -23.49 18.16
N SER A 162 -13.70 -24.53 17.35
CA SER A 162 -14.75 -25.53 17.59
C SER A 162 -14.47 -26.49 18.76
N GLY A 163 -13.27 -26.42 19.34
CA GLY A 163 -12.82 -27.30 20.43
C GLY A 163 -12.98 -26.72 21.86
N GLN A 164 -13.38 -25.45 22.02
CA GLN A 164 -13.47 -24.80 23.34
C GLN A 164 -14.86 -24.86 24.01
N ASP A 165 -15.79 -25.69 23.49
CA ASP A 165 -17.14 -25.85 24.06
C ASP A 165 -17.39 -27.28 24.61
N ARG A 166 -16.42 -27.82 25.37
CA ARG A 166 -16.60 -29.03 26.19
C ARG A 166 -15.99 -28.91 27.58
#